data_AF-A0A1B0D255-F1
#
_entry.id   AF-A0A1B0D255-F1
#
_cell.length_a   1.000
_cell.length_b   1.000
_cell.length_c   1.000
_cell.angle_alpha   90.00
_cell.angle_beta   90.00
_cell.angle_gamma   90.00
#
_symmetry.space_group_name_H-M   'P 1'
#
loop_
_entity.id
_entity.type
_entity.pdbx_description
1 polymer ?
#
loop_
_entity_poly.entity_id
_entity_poly.type
_entity_poly.pdbx_seq_one_letter_code
_entity_poly.pdbx_strand_id
1 'polypeptide(L)'
;MIRGKVGSLSRFRCFGSRTLTSIADQSVAFEEFRTNETEPSRQSLLHEGKFYEIHPSVRKQLFTHGGLPKVYEKQMKTFAETTLMIRKPALEIMDYIKRTNFSKPIIRYVLYGKEGVGKSMTMAHLLHFGMENDFIIVHVPWVANWMKRPRELVTLNDPEGFFDMPLDAAAWLIHFKTQNLPLLSRPELIVSKEYAWSQRESTPKGASLLELVEHGINRMKFATGTIEALLAELKVLSSAGMCKTMVAIDGFNAFLVEKTTLQGLHKVRIPPQKITIVKPFMDIVNCDWQNGVCIISLDKLAIPRGITDSELPLNLLGRVGFELLDPFVPVRVDDYTEKEYYSCIEYYLNRRWIQNRKDGFDEELKFLSAKNPFKLMQLCSSL
;
A
#
# COMPACT_ATOMS: atom_id res chain seq x y z
N MET A 1 -59.30 -51.22 55.16
CA MET A 1 -60.23 -50.11 55.49
C MET A 1 -59.51 -48.80 55.14
N ILE A 2 -59.99 -48.10 54.10
CA ILE A 2 -59.95 -46.63 53.85
C ILE A 2 -58.55 -45.96 53.72
N ARG A 3 -58.07 -45.70 52.48
CA ARG A 3 -58.09 -44.43 51.68
C ARG A 3 -57.13 -43.35 52.20
N GLY A 4 -56.37 -42.61 51.38
CA GLY A 4 -56.33 -42.35 49.94
C GLY A 4 -55.06 -41.52 49.64
N LYS A 5 -54.80 -40.87 48.51
CA LYS A 5 -55.33 -40.71 47.14
C LYS A 5 -54.11 -40.14 46.35
N VAL A 6 -53.81 -40.67 45.16
CA VAL A 6 -53.86 -40.00 43.83
C VAL A 6 -52.85 -38.83 43.67
N GLY A 7 -52.02 -38.69 42.63
CA GLY A 7 -51.80 -39.35 41.33
C GLY A 7 -50.36 -39.01 40.85
N SER A 8 -49.88 -39.28 39.65
CA SER A 8 -50.44 -39.85 38.43
C SER A 8 -49.37 -40.63 37.66
N LEU A 9 -49.84 -41.68 36.97
CA LEU A 9 -49.22 -42.51 35.93
C LEU A 9 -48.30 -41.70 34.97
N SER A 10 -47.05 -42.09 34.69
CA SER A 10 -46.59 -43.25 33.87
C SER A 10 -46.96 -43.07 32.38
N ARG A 11 -46.17 -43.41 31.36
CA ARG A 11 -45.02 -44.32 31.24
C ARG A 11 -44.58 -44.34 29.76
N PHE A 12 -43.31 -44.70 29.54
CA PHE A 12 -42.74 -45.47 28.42
C PHE A 12 -42.62 -44.90 27.00
N ARG A 13 -41.40 -45.10 26.46
CA ARG A 13 -40.98 -45.90 25.27
C ARG A 13 -39.83 -45.14 24.59
N CYS A 14 -38.82 -45.71 23.95
CA CYS A 14 -38.44 -47.07 23.58
C CYS A 14 -36.94 -46.98 23.22
N PHE A 15 -36.17 -48.03 23.48
CA PHE A 15 -34.87 -48.22 22.83
C PHE A 15 -35.09 -48.45 21.32
N GLY A 16 -34.33 -47.74 20.49
CA GLY A 16 -34.32 -47.93 19.04
C GLY A 16 -33.04 -47.36 18.46
N SER A 17 -32.07 -48.24 18.21
CA SER A 17 -30.87 -47.94 17.42
C SER A 17 -31.28 -47.64 15.97
N ARG A 18 -30.90 -46.48 15.46
CA ARG A 18 -30.80 -46.19 14.03
C ARG A 18 -29.59 -45.31 13.77
N THR A 19 -28.60 -45.90 13.12
CA THR A 19 -27.59 -45.25 12.29
C THR A 19 -28.28 -44.32 11.30
N LEU A 20 -27.96 -43.03 11.35
CA LEU A 20 -28.21 -42.08 10.28
C LEU A 20 -26.92 -41.29 10.04
N THR A 21 -26.28 -41.64 8.94
CA THR A 21 -25.37 -40.79 8.17
C THR A 21 -25.98 -39.41 7.98
N SER A 22 -25.52 -38.41 8.74
CA SER A 22 -25.67 -37.01 8.34
C SER A 22 -24.44 -36.66 7.50
N ILE A 23 -24.64 -36.65 6.19
CA ILE A 23 -23.80 -35.86 5.28
C ILE A 23 -23.80 -34.46 5.88
N ALA A 24 -22.61 -34.01 6.32
CA ALA A 24 -22.43 -32.66 6.77
C ALA A 24 -22.61 -31.77 5.55
N ASP A 25 -23.82 -31.23 5.37
CA ASP A 25 -24.01 -29.99 4.65
C ASP A 25 -23.12 -28.96 5.35
N GLN A 26 -21.91 -28.77 4.82
CA GLN A 26 -21.18 -27.53 4.98
C GLN A 26 -21.98 -26.48 4.21
N SER A 27 -23.10 -26.05 4.78
CA SER A 27 -23.65 -24.76 4.45
C SER A 27 -22.56 -23.76 4.79
N VAL A 28 -21.88 -23.25 3.77
CA VAL A 28 -21.01 -22.10 3.89
C VAL A 28 -21.88 -21.01 4.50
N ALA A 29 -21.79 -20.84 5.83
CA ALA A 29 -22.39 -19.69 6.49
C ALA A 29 -21.79 -18.49 5.77
N PHE A 30 -22.63 -17.72 5.08
CA PHE A 30 -22.18 -16.51 4.40
C PHE A 30 -21.57 -15.61 5.47
N GLU A 31 -20.25 -15.56 5.53
CA GLU A 31 -19.52 -14.66 6.40
C GLU A 31 -19.81 -13.24 5.90
N GLU A 32 -20.69 -12.50 6.58
CA GLU A 32 -21.18 -11.18 6.13
C GLU A 32 -20.02 -10.19 5.91
N PHE A 33 -18.96 -10.34 6.70
CA PHE A 33 -17.72 -9.56 6.62
C PHE A 33 -16.81 -9.91 5.42
N ARG A 34 -17.04 -11.01 4.68
CA ARG A 34 -16.26 -11.35 3.47
C ARG A 34 -17.03 -11.05 2.19
N THR A 35 -16.28 -10.85 1.11
CA THR A 35 -16.81 -10.82 -0.25
C THR A 35 -16.15 -11.88 -1.11
N ASN A 36 -16.92 -12.46 -2.03
CA ASN A 36 -16.40 -13.34 -3.08
C ASN A 36 -15.81 -12.54 -4.25
N GLU A 37 -16.03 -11.22 -4.28
CA GLU A 37 -15.48 -10.34 -5.31
C GLU A 37 -14.02 -9.98 -5.01
N THR A 38 -13.10 -10.77 -5.56
CA THR A 38 -11.66 -10.62 -5.37
C THR A 38 -11.02 -9.61 -6.33
N GLU A 39 -11.71 -9.24 -7.42
CA GLU A 39 -11.21 -8.32 -8.44
C GLU A 39 -11.50 -6.87 -8.04
N PRO A 40 -10.48 -6.03 -7.72
CA PRO A 40 -10.70 -4.62 -7.36
C PRO A 40 -11.51 -3.84 -8.38
N SER A 41 -11.36 -4.17 -9.67
CA SER A 41 -12.08 -3.50 -10.76
C SER A 41 -13.60 -3.66 -10.70
N ARG A 42 -14.11 -4.74 -10.11
CA ARG A 42 -15.56 -5.02 -9.98
C ARG A 42 -16.14 -4.59 -8.64
N GLN A 43 -15.30 -4.11 -7.73
CA GLN A 43 -15.77 -3.70 -6.42
C GLN A 43 -16.55 -2.37 -6.48
N SER A 44 -17.55 -2.26 -5.60
CA SER A 44 -18.45 -1.11 -5.51
C SER A 44 -18.80 -0.85 -4.04
N LEU A 45 -19.62 0.18 -3.79
CA LEU A 45 -20.11 0.52 -2.45
C LEU A 45 -20.89 -0.64 -1.78
N LEU A 46 -21.42 -1.59 -2.55
CA LEU A 46 -22.07 -2.79 -2.00
C LEU A 46 -21.10 -3.66 -1.19
N HIS A 47 -19.81 -3.65 -1.57
CA HIS A 47 -18.76 -4.43 -0.92
C HIS A 47 -18.04 -3.64 0.18
N GLU A 48 -18.41 -2.37 0.44
CA GLU A 48 -17.79 -1.54 1.48
C GLU A 48 -17.85 -2.22 2.85
N GLY A 49 -16.72 -2.21 3.57
CA GLY A 49 -16.55 -2.84 4.87
C GLY A 49 -16.24 -4.34 4.83
N LYS A 50 -16.34 -4.98 3.67
CA LYS A 50 -16.03 -6.40 3.51
C LYS A 50 -14.56 -6.64 3.19
N PHE A 51 -14.06 -7.81 3.57
CA PHE A 51 -12.73 -8.29 3.24
C PHE A 51 -12.77 -9.12 1.96
N TYR A 52 -11.90 -8.78 1.00
CA TYR A 52 -11.61 -9.64 -0.13
C TYR A 52 -10.23 -10.27 0.05
N GLU A 53 -10.04 -11.47 -0.49
CA GLU A 53 -8.77 -12.18 -0.43
C GLU A 53 -7.88 -11.83 -1.64
N ILE A 54 -6.61 -11.56 -1.39
CA ILE A 54 -5.60 -11.38 -2.42
C ILE A 54 -4.97 -12.74 -2.71
N HIS A 55 -5.08 -13.18 -3.96
CA HIS A 55 -4.48 -14.44 -4.38
C HIS A 55 -2.95 -14.45 -4.11
N PRO A 56 -2.36 -15.57 -3.64
CA PRO A 56 -0.95 -15.63 -3.27
C PRO A 56 0.03 -15.21 -4.37
N SER A 57 -0.29 -15.48 -5.65
CA SER A 57 0.55 -15.04 -6.78
C SER A 57 0.60 -13.52 -6.89
N VAL A 58 -0.55 -12.85 -6.76
CA VAL A 58 -0.69 -11.40 -6.79
C VAL A 58 0.04 -10.77 -5.61
N ARG A 59 -0.14 -11.33 -4.41
CA ARG A 59 0.59 -10.89 -3.22
C ARG A 59 2.09 -10.95 -3.43
N LYS A 60 2.60 -12.07 -3.98
CA LYS A 60 4.02 -12.25 -4.25
C LYS A 60 4.52 -11.24 -5.29
N GLN A 61 3.74 -10.97 -6.34
CA GLN A 61 4.13 -9.98 -7.34
C GLN A 61 4.17 -8.56 -6.77
N LEU A 62 3.13 -8.14 -6.03
CA LEU A 62 2.98 -6.76 -5.59
C LEU A 62 3.73 -6.40 -4.31
N PHE A 63 3.75 -7.31 -3.34
CA PHE A 63 4.11 -6.98 -1.95
C PHE A 63 5.35 -7.70 -1.43
N THR A 64 6.12 -8.41 -2.27
CA THR A 64 7.33 -9.14 -1.80
C THR A 64 8.39 -8.21 -1.22
N HIS A 65 8.60 -7.03 -1.81
CA HIS A 65 9.64 -6.09 -1.38
C HIS A 65 9.08 -4.86 -0.64
N GLY A 66 7.80 -4.87 -0.29
CA GLY A 66 7.14 -3.84 0.52
C GLY A 66 5.73 -3.49 0.04
N GLY A 67 5.10 -2.52 0.72
CA GLY A 67 3.76 -2.00 0.42
C GLY A 67 2.69 -2.39 1.42
N LEU A 68 2.91 -3.47 2.17
CA LEU A 68 2.15 -3.77 3.37
C LEU A 68 2.96 -3.38 4.61
N PRO A 69 2.33 -2.75 5.63
CA PRO A 69 3.00 -2.50 6.89
C PRO A 69 3.48 -3.80 7.54
N LYS A 70 4.71 -3.83 8.06
CA LYS A 70 5.32 -5.04 8.67
C LYS A 70 4.46 -5.68 9.77
N VAL A 71 3.73 -4.86 10.54
CA VAL A 71 2.82 -5.36 11.59
C VAL A 71 1.66 -6.12 10.96
N TYR A 72 1.11 -5.60 9.87
CA TYR A 72 0.05 -6.24 9.11
C TYR A 72 0.52 -7.52 8.43
N GLU A 73 1.72 -7.52 7.82
CA GLU A 73 2.31 -8.73 7.22
C GLU A 73 2.46 -9.87 8.24
N LYS A 74 2.87 -9.56 9.47
CA LYS A 74 2.94 -10.55 10.56
C LYS A 74 1.57 -11.09 10.90
N GLN A 75 0.55 -10.24 11.00
CA GLN A 75 -0.81 -10.66 11.28
C GLN A 75 -1.36 -11.58 10.17
N MET A 76 -1.19 -11.19 8.90
CA MET A 76 -1.60 -12.00 7.75
C MET A 76 -0.86 -13.33 7.68
N LYS A 77 0.44 -13.36 8.03
CA LYS A 77 1.19 -14.60 8.17
C LYS A 77 0.59 -15.52 9.25
N THR A 78 0.16 -14.96 10.39
CA THR A 78 -0.50 -15.73 11.45
C THR A 78 -1.87 -16.24 11.02
N PHE A 79 -2.63 -15.45 10.26
CA PHE A 79 -3.96 -15.83 9.75
C PHE A 79 -3.90 -16.78 8.55
N ALA A 80 -2.71 -17.07 8.03
CA ALA A 80 -2.46 -17.89 6.85
C ALA A 80 -3.24 -17.44 5.58
N GLU A 81 -3.67 -16.18 5.53
CA GLU A 81 -4.32 -15.58 4.38
C GLU A 81 -3.90 -14.11 4.25
N THR A 82 -4.13 -13.50 3.10
CA THR A 82 -3.88 -12.07 2.90
C THR A 82 -5.14 -11.44 2.36
N THR A 83 -5.88 -10.80 3.25
CA THR A 83 -7.11 -10.11 2.91
C THR A 83 -6.90 -8.60 2.96
N LEU A 84 -7.78 -7.83 2.34
CA LEU A 84 -7.86 -6.38 2.53
C LEU A 84 -9.32 -5.98 2.69
N MET A 85 -9.60 -5.04 3.59
CA MET A 85 -10.93 -4.45 3.72
C MET A 85 -11.16 -3.45 2.59
N ILE A 86 -12.32 -3.53 1.95
CA ILE A 86 -12.78 -2.59 0.94
C ILE A 86 -13.31 -1.34 1.65
N ARG A 87 -12.60 -0.23 1.49
CA ARG A 87 -12.96 1.05 2.10
C ARG A 87 -13.35 2.09 1.06
N LYS A 88 -14.24 3.02 1.44
CA LYS A 88 -14.74 4.09 0.57
C LYS A 88 -13.65 4.91 -0.14
N PRO A 89 -12.54 5.33 0.50
CA PRO A 89 -11.51 6.13 -0.18
C PRO A 89 -10.84 5.41 -1.36
N ALA A 90 -10.67 4.08 -1.28
CA ALA A 90 -10.13 3.30 -2.38
C ALA A 90 -11.12 3.22 -3.54
N LEU A 91 -12.40 2.95 -3.24
CA LEU A 91 -13.47 2.88 -4.24
C LEU A 91 -13.67 4.22 -4.97
N GLU A 92 -13.59 5.33 -4.23
CA GLU A 92 -13.70 6.68 -4.79
C GLU A 92 -12.58 6.96 -5.80
N ILE A 93 -11.31 6.70 -5.43
CA ILE A 93 -10.19 6.89 -6.35
C ILE A 93 -10.29 5.94 -7.56
N MET A 94 -10.70 4.69 -7.37
CA MET A 94 -10.91 3.75 -8.49
C MET A 94 -11.97 4.26 -9.47
N ASP A 95 -13.08 4.81 -8.97
CA ASP A 95 -14.12 5.40 -9.81
C ASP A 95 -13.60 6.64 -10.56
N TYR A 96 -12.81 7.50 -9.90
CA TYR A 96 -12.16 8.63 -10.58
C TYR A 96 -11.20 8.17 -11.68
N ILE A 97 -10.35 7.18 -11.42
CA ILE A 97 -9.42 6.65 -12.43
C ILE A 97 -10.18 6.05 -13.61
N LYS A 98 -11.26 5.28 -13.37
CA LYS A 98 -12.09 4.70 -14.44
C LYS A 98 -12.73 5.76 -15.36
N ARG A 99 -13.07 6.93 -14.81
CA ARG A 99 -13.67 8.06 -15.55
C ARG A 99 -12.65 9.05 -16.11
N THR A 100 -11.36 8.84 -15.85
CA THR A 100 -10.30 9.77 -16.24
C THR A 100 -10.07 9.73 -17.74
N ASN A 101 -9.92 10.91 -18.35
CA ASN A 101 -9.42 11.04 -19.71
C ASN A 101 -7.89 11.03 -19.71
N PHE A 102 -7.29 9.92 -20.12
CA PHE A 102 -5.84 9.71 -20.14
C PHE A 102 -5.07 10.54 -21.17
N SER A 103 -5.77 11.24 -22.09
CA SER A 103 -5.14 12.21 -23.00
C SER A 103 -4.84 13.57 -22.34
N LYS A 104 -5.27 13.76 -21.08
CA LYS A 104 -4.98 14.96 -20.29
C LYS A 104 -3.74 14.72 -19.40
N PRO A 105 -3.12 15.79 -18.86
CA PRO A 105 -2.07 15.66 -17.87
C PRO A 105 -2.50 14.78 -16.70
N ILE A 106 -1.53 14.10 -16.10
CA ILE A 106 -1.78 13.18 -14.99
C ILE A 106 -2.54 13.84 -13.82
N ILE A 107 -3.45 13.08 -13.22
CA ILE A 107 -4.17 13.50 -12.01
C ILE A 107 -3.41 13.04 -10.77
N ARG A 108 -3.30 13.93 -9.78
CA ARG A 108 -2.65 13.68 -8.49
C ARG A 108 -3.70 13.53 -7.40
N TYR A 109 -3.76 12.36 -6.77
CA TYR A 109 -4.60 12.07 -5.62
C TYR A 109 -3.73 12.07 -4.36
N VAL A 110 -4.13 12.84 -3.34
CA VAL A 110 -3.39 12.95 -2.08
C VAL A 110 -4.22 12.36 -0.95
N LEU A 111 -3.81 11.18 -0.48
CA LEU A 111 -4.36 10.50 0.69
C LEU A 111 -3.87 11.18 1.97
N TYR A 112 -4.78 11.72 2.76
CA TYR A 112 -4.47 12.36 4.05
C TYR A 112 -5.45 11.92 5.14
N GLY A 113 -5.07 12.11 6.41
CA GLY A 113 -5.88 11.74 7.56
C GLY A 113 -5.03 11.31 8.76
N LYS A 114 -5.70 10.93 9.85
CA LYS A 114 -5.06 10.60 11.13
C LYS A 114 -4.03 9.50 11.03
N GLU A 115 -3.12 9.46 12.00
CA GLU A 115 -2.23 8.32 12.17
C GLU A 115 -3.05 7.02 12.35
N GLY A 116 -2.66 5.95 11.66
CA GLY A 116 -3.28 4.65 11.86
C GLY A 116 -4.64 4.41 11.17
N VAL A 117 -5.14 5.34 10.35
CA VAL A 117 -6.41 5.20 9.61
C VAL A 117 -6.37 4.27 8.39
N GLY A 118 -5.20 3.74 8.02
CA GLY A 118 -5.08 2.81 6.89
C GLY A 118 -4.86 3.48 5.52
N LYS A 119 -4.17 4.62 5.46
CA LYS A 119 -3.74 5.25 4.19
C LYS A 119 -2.90 4.29 3.33
N SER A 120 -1.87 3.67 3.92
CA SER A 120 -1.03 2.67 3.23
C SER A 120 -1.84 1.45 2.77
N MET A 121 -2.83 1.03 3.56
CA MET A 121 -3.74 -0.08 3.18
C MET A 121 -4.64 0.29 2.01
N THR A 122 -5.12 1.54 1.98
CA THR A 122 -5.88 2.10 0.86
C THR A 122 -5.02 2.14 -0.41
N MET A 123 -3.75 2.56 -0.28
CA MET A 123 -2.79 2.53 -1.39
C MET A 123 -2.51 1.11 -1.86
N ALA A 124 -2.30 0.15 -0.96
CA ALA A 124 -2.12 -1.27 -1.32
C ALA A 124 -3.31 -1.82 -2.12
N HIS A 125 -4.53 -1.42 -1.77
CA HIS A 125 -5.71 -1.77 -2.55
C HIS A 125 -5.67 -1.16 -3.96
N LEU A 126 -5.28 0.11 -4.08
CA LEU A 126 -5.15 0.78 -5.37
C LEU A 126 -4.03 0.20 -6.25
N LEU A 127 -2.94 -0.28 -5.65
CA LEU A 127 -1.88 -1.00 -6.36
C LEU A 127 -2.37 -2.30 -6.99
N HIS A 128 -3.22 -3.04 -6.26
CA HIS A 128 -3.84 -4.25 -6.79
C HIS A 128 -4.75 -3.92 -7.99
N PHE A 129 -5.57 -2.87 -7.87
CA PHE A 129 -6.35 -2.36 -9.00
C PHE A 129 -5.48 -1.93 -10.19
N GLY A 130 -4.38 -1.23 -9.94
CA GLY A 130 -3.44 -0.82 -11.00
C GLY A 130 -2.84 -1.99 -11.75
N MET A 131 -2.43 -3.03 -11.03
CA MET A 131 -1.88 -4.25 -11.62
C MET A 131 -2.88 -4.95 -12.53
N GLU A 132 -4.14 -5.05 -12.11
CA GLU A 132 -5.23 -5.68 -12.86
C GLU A 132 -5.56 -4.91 -14.15
N ASN A 133 -5.34 -3.59 -14.17
CA ASN A 133 -5.65 -2.71 -15.30
C ASN A 133 -4.44 -2.37 -16.20
N ASP A 134 -3.40 -3.22 -16.15
CA ASP A 134 -2.16 -3.11 -16.93
C ASP A 134 -1.40 -1.78 -16.73
N PHE A 135 -1.47 -1.21 -15.52
CA PHE A 135 -0.60 -0.07 -15.18
C PHE A 135 0.81 -0.55 -14.84
N ILE A 136 1.82 0.12 -15.37
CA ILE A 136 3.19 0.05 -14.85
C ILE A 136 3.20 0.77 -13.49
N ILE A 137 3.47 0.01 -12.44
CA ILE A 137 3.45 0.46 -11.06
C ILE A 137 4.82 1.03 -10.68
N VAL A 138 4.86 2.33 -10.38
CA VAL A 138 6.00 3.01 -9.77
C VAL A 138 5.67 3.20 -8.30
N HIS A 139 5.96 2.20 -7.48
CA HIS A 139 5.60 2.20 -6.07
C HIS A 139 6.81 2.41 -5.15
N VAL A 140 6.70 3.38 -4.24
CA VAL A 140 7.66 3.61 -3.15
C VAL A 140 6.98 3.25 -1.82
N PRO A 141 7.33 2.12 -1.18
CA PRO A 141 6.62 1.58 -0.02
C PRO A 141 6.53 2.49 1.20
N TRP A 142 7.59 3.22 1.52
CA TRP A 142 7.59 4.26 2.56
C TRP A 142 8.86 5.10 2.46
N VAL A 143 8.74 6.34 2.03
CA VAL A 143 9.88 7.24 1.78
C VAL A 143 10.72 7.48 3.03
N ALA A 144 10.09 7.50 4.21
CA ALA A 144 10.79 7.78 5.45
C ALA A 144 11.89 6.75 5.78
N ASN A 145 11.84 5.53 5.22
CA ASN A 145 12.93 4.56 5.38
C ASN A 145 14.24 5.08 4.80
N TRP A 146 14.21 5.68 3.60
CA TRP A 146 15.40 6.26 2.97
C TRP A 146 15.94 7.44 3.77
N MET A 147 15.06 8.29 4.31
CA MET A 147 15.45 9.49 5.06
C MET A 147 15.86 9.21 6.52
N LYS A 148 15.55 8.02 7.05
CA LYS A 148 15.80 7.70 8.46
C LYS A 148 16.82 6.58 8.68
N ARG A 149 16.75 5.53 7.86
CA ARG A 149 17.51 4.29 8.04
C ARG A 149 17.89 3.71 6.67
N PRO A 150 18.67 4.43 5.85
CA PRO A 150 19.19 3.89 4.61
C PRO A 150 20.13 2.72 4.92
N ARG A 151 20.23 1.78 3.98
CA ARG A 151 21.16 0.64 4.10
C ARG A 151 22.60 1.10 3.97
N GLU A 152 22.85 2.06 3.08
CA GLU A 152 24.14 2.65 2.82
C GLU A 152 23.96 4.10 2.38
N LEU A 153 24.88 4.97 2.79
CA LEU A 153 24.96 6.35 2.37
C LEU A 153 26.38 6.64 1.89
N VAL A 154 26.53 7.00 0.62
CA VAL A 154 27.81 7.25 -0.03
C VAL A 154 27.95 8.72 -0.33
N THR A 155 29.05 9.35 0.07
CA THR A 155 29.34 10.73 -0.33
C THR A 155 29.86 10.74 -1.77
N LEU A 156 29.28 11.58 -2.62
CA LEU A 156 29.78 11.76 -3.99
C LEU A 156 30.94 12.77 -3.99
N ASN A 157 31.92 12.53 -4.86
CA ASN A 157 33.04 13.45 -5.10
C ASN A 157 32.59 14.61 -6.02
N ASP A 158 31.54 15.31 -5.62
CA ASP A 158 30.93 16.41 -6.36
C ASP A 158 31.08 17.72 -5.59
N PRO A 159 31.39 18.86 -6.25
CA PRO A 159 31.51 20.16 -5.60
C PRO A 159 30.28 20.58 -4.80
N GLU A 160 29.08 20.10 -5.14
CA GLU A 160 27.86 20.46 -4.41
C GLU A 160 27.59 19.55 -3.21
N GLY A 161 28.40 18.49 -2.99
CA GLY A 161 28.33 17.63 -1.81
C GLY A 161 27.07 16.77 -1.73
N PHE A 162 26.67 16.14 -2.83
CA PHE A 162 25.55 15.19 -2.85
C PHE A 162 25.90 13.84 -2.20
N PHE A 163 24.86 13.14 -1.75
CA PHE A 163 24.93 11.80 -1.21
C PHE A 163 24.08 10.83 -2.03
N ASP A 164 24.59 9.62 -2.19
CA ASP A 164 23.95 8.54 -2.94
C ASP A 164 23.59 7.34 -2.05
N MET A 165 22.59 6.59 -2.48
CA MET A 165 22.06 5.41 -1.77
C MET A 165 21.96 4.20 -2.72
N PRO A 166 23.10 3.67 -3.20
CA PRO A 166 23.12 2.66 -4.26
C PRO A 166 22.40 1.35 -3.86
N LEU A 167 22.52 0.91 -2.61
CA LEU A 167 21.83 -0.30 -2.13
C LEU A 167 20.31 -0.14 -2.06
N ASP A 168 19.82 1.00 -1.60
CA ASP A 168 18.38 1.27 -1.54
C ASP A 168 17.81 1.48 -2.94
N ALA A 169 18.55 2.13 -3.84
CA ALA A 169 18.19 2.28 -5.25
C ALA A 169 18.11 0.93 -5.97
N ALA A 170 19.13 0.06 -5.81
CA ALA A 170 19.11 -1.28 -6.40
C ALA A 170 17.97 -2.14 -5.82
N ALA A 171 17.72 -2.05 -4.50
CA ALA A 171 16.58 -2.74 -3.88
C ALA A 171 15.24 -2.26 -4.44
N TRP A 172 15.10 -0.96 -4.71
CA TRP A 172 13.91 -0.41 -5.35
C TRP A 172 13.76 -0.86 -6.81
N LEU A 173 14.85 -0.95 -7.58
CA LEU A 173 14.81 -1.49 -8.95
C LEU A 173 14.38 -2.97 -8.97
N ILE A 174 14.84 -3.78 -8.01
CA ILE A 174 14.37 -5.16 -7.84
C ILE A 174 12.86 -5.20 -7.53
N HIS A 175 12.39 -4.31 -6.64
CA HIS A 175 10.97 -4.15 -6.33
C HIS A 175 10.16 -3.77 -7.58
N PHE A 176 10.58 -2.75 -8.32
CA PHE A 176 9.96 -2.31 -9.56
C PHE A 176 9.92 -3.43 -10.62
N LYS A 177 11.03 -4.13 -10.83
CA LYS A 177 11.10 -5.28 -11.75
C LYS A 177 10.10 -6.36 -11.37
N THR A 178 10.03 -6.72 -10.09
CA THR A 178 9.16 -7.79 -9.61
C THR A 178 7.68 -7.46 -9.81
N GLN A 179 7.28 -6.21 -9.55
CA GLN A 179 5.89 -5.78 -9.74
C GLN A 179 5.47 -5.78 -11.22
N ASN A 180 6.37 -5.36 -12.11
CA ASN A 180 6.06 -5.03 -13.50
C ASN A 180 6.60 -6.03 -14.53
N LEU A 181 7.20 -7.15 -14.10
CA LEU A 181 7.87 -8.10 -15.00
C LEU A 181 7.04 -8.51 -16.23
N PRO A 182 5.73 -8.81 -16.11
CA PRO A 182 4.91 -9.16 -17.27
C PRO A 182 4.79 -8.01 -18.28
N LEU A 183 4.70 -6.76 -17.82
CA LEU A 183 4.57 -5.58 -18.65
C LEU A 183 5.92 -5.17 -19.27
N LEU A 184 7.00 -5.25 -18.49
CA LEU A 184 8.36 -4.92 -18.94
C LEU A 184 8.89 -5.87 -20.01
N SER A 185 8.31 -7.06 -20.13
CA SER A 185 8.65 -8.03 -21.19
C SER A 185 8.06 -7.68 -22.55
N ARG A 186 7.23 -6.63 -22.65
CA ARG A 186 6.66 -6.16 -23.92
C ARG A 186 7.75 -5.49 -24.77
N PRO A 187 7.91 -5.84 -26.05
CA PRO A 187 8.98 -5.34 -26.92
C PRO A 187 8.83 -3.84 -27.26
N GLU A 188 7.64 -3.28 -27.04
CA GLU A 188 7.29 -1.88 -27.29
C GLU A 188 7.91 -0.90 -26.28
N LEU A 189 8.32 -1.39 -25.10
CA LEU A 189 8.90 -0.56 -24.04
C LEU A 189 10.40 -0.42 -24.26
N ILE A 190 10.74 0.52 -25.13
CA ILE A 190 12.13 0.81 -25.50
C ILE A 190 12.60 2.16 -24.96
N VAL A 191 13.91 2.25 -24.79
CA VAL A 191 14.59 3.47 -24.36
C VAL A 191 14.75 4.45 -25.53
N SER A 192 14.34 5.71 -25.35
CA SER A 192 14.32 6.73 -26.41
C SER A 192 15.68 7.35 -26.75
N LYS A 193 16.63 7.32 -25.82
CA LYS A 193 17.99 7.88 -25.95
C LYS A 193 19.07 6.94 -25.42
N GLU A 194 20.32 7.20 -25.78
CA GLU A 194 21.46 6.48 -25.22
C GLU A 194 21.80 7.00 -23.82
N TYR A 195 22.08 6.09 -22.88
CA TYR A 195 22.53 6.41 -21.53
C TYR A 195 23.95 5.90 -21.33
N ALA A 196 24.91 6.80 -21.20
CA ALA A 196 26.31 6.47 -20.89
C ALA A 196 26.53 6.43 -19.37
N TRP A 197 26.92 5.27 -18.83
CA TRP A 197 27.17 5.06 -17.40
C TRP A 197 28.65 5.22 -17.05
N SER A 198 29.51 4.74 -17.93
CA SER A 198 30.96 4.87 -17.86
C SER A 198 31.54 5.00 -19.26
N GLN A 199 32.87 5.17 -19.37
CA GLN A 199 33.56 5.15 -20.66
C GLN A 199 33.41 3.83 -21.43
N ARG A 200 33.02 2.74 -20.75
CA ARG A 200 32.93 1.39 -21.32
C ARG A 200 31.53 0.81 -21.31
N GLU A 201 30.61 1.36 -20.52
CA GLU A 201 29.26 0.84 -20.33
C GLU A 201 28.25 1.92 -20.73
N SER A 202 27.43 1.64 -21.75
CA SER A 202 26.27 2.44 -22.13
C SER A 202 25.09 1.53 -22.44
N THR A 203 23.89 2.07 -22.26
CA THR A 203 22.64 1.45 -22.72
C THR A 203 22.23 2.15 -24.02
N PRO A 204 22.25 1.46 -25.17
CA PRO A 204 21.99 2.09 -26.46
C PRO A 204 20.51 2.47 -26.60
N LYS A 205 20.25 3.44 -27.47
CA LYS A 205 18.88 3.78 -27.90
C LYS A 205 18.21 2.54 -28.52
N GLY A 206 16.96 2.29 -28.14
CA GLY A 206 16.19 1.14 -28.61
C GLY A 206 16.37 -0.13 -27.77
N ALA A 207 17.24 -0.13 -26.75
CA ALA A 207 17.29 -1.19 -25.76
C ALA A 207 15.94 -1.30 -25.00
N SER A 208 15.62 -2.48 -24.49
CA SER A 208 14.40 -2.67 -23.71
C SER A 208 14.47 -1.96 -22.35
N LEU A 209 13.33 -1.52 -21.83
CA LEU A 209 13.27 -0.93 -20.48
C LEU A 209 13.70 -1.94 -19.40
N LEU A 210 13.49 -3.23 -19.65
CA LEU A 210 13.95 -4.31 -18.78
C LEU A 210 15.49 -4.36 -18.70
N GLU A 211 16.20 -4.25 -19.83
CA GLU A 211 17.67 -4.19 -19.86
C GLU A 211 18.21 -3.00 -19.07
N LEU A 212 17.56 -1.83 -19.18
CA LEU A 212 17.91 -0.65 -18.39
C LEU A 212 17.80 -0.95 -16.89
N VAL A 213 16.69 -1.55 -16.45
CA VAL A 213 16.46 -1.91 -15.05
C VAL A 213 17.48 -2.96 -14.57
N GLU A 214 17.74 -3.99 -15.37
CA GLU A 214 18.70 -5.04 -15.05
C GLU A 214 20.13 -4.51 -14.94
N HIS A 215 20.51 -3.55 -15.78
CA HIS A 215 21.79 -2.86 -15.67
C HIS A 215 21.96 -2.21 -14.29
N GLY A 216 20.97 -1.43 -13.83
CA GLY A 216 21.02 -0.78 -12.52
C GLY A 216 21.03 -1.76 -11.34
N ILE A 217 20.38 -2.93 -11.48
CA ILE A 217 20.41 -4.00 -10.47
C ILE A 217 21.79 -4.64 -10.41
N ASN A 218 22.38 -4.98 -11.55
CA ASN A 218 23.67 -5.66 -11.65
C ASN A 218 24.85 -4.72 -11.31
N ARG A 219 24.69 -3.42 -11.60
CA ARG A 219 25.67 -2.37 -11.35
C ARG A 219 25.10 -1.34 -10.37
N MET A 220 24.99 -1.73 -9.09
CA MET A 220 24.40 -0.90 -8.03
C MET A 220 24.96 0.53 -7.94
N LYS A 221 26.23 0.75 -8.31
CA LYS A 221 26.85 2.09 -8.39
C LYS A 221 26.06 3.06 -9.28
N PHE A 222 25.43 2.55 -10.35
CA PHE A 222 24.65 3.34 -11.29
C PHE A 222 23.14 3.23 -11.04
N ALA A 223 22.71 2.56 -9.96
CA ALA A 223 21.30 2.30 -9.70
C ALA A 223 20.48 3.59 -9.60
N THR A 224 20.97 4.61 -8.89
CA THR A 224 20.23 5.87 -8.75
C THR A 224 20.08 6.62 -10.08
N GLY A 225 21.13 6.68 -10.89
CA GLY A 225 21.05 7.24 -12.25
C GLY A 225 20.14 6.41 -13.16
N THR A 226 20.09 5.09 -12.96
CA THR A 226 19.16 4.20 -13.67
C THR A 226 17.71 4.49 -13.30
N ILE A 227 17.42 4.81 -12.03
CA ILE A 227 16.08 5.25 -11.59
C ILE A 227 15.70 6.57 -12.29
N GLU A 228 16.61 7.56 -12.33
CA GLU A 228 16.36 8.83 -13.04
C GLU A 228 16.05 8.60 -14.52
N ALA A 229 16.86 7.79 -15.20
CA ALA A 229 16.64 7.39 -16.58
C ALA A 229 15.28 6.68 -16.77
N LEU A 230 15.00 5.67 -15.95
CA LEU A 230 13.77 4.87 -15.98
C LEU A 230 12.52 5.75 -15.85
N LEU A 231 12.47 6.63 -14.85
CA LEU A 231 11.31 7.48 -14.62
C LEU A 231 11.12 8.51 -15.75
N ALA A 232 12.21 9.04 -16.31
CA ALA A 232 12.14 9.93 -17.47
C ALA A 232 11.62 9.19 -18.72
N GLU A 233 12.08 7.98 -19.00
CA GLU A 233 11.56 7.16 -20.11
C GLU A 233 10.09 6.79 -19.90
N LEU A 234 9.68 6.48 -18.67
CA LEU A 234 8.27 6.19 -18.38
C LEU A 234 7.36 7.38 -18.67
N LYS A 235 7.77 8.62 -18.39
CA LYS A 235 7.02 9.83 -18.78
C LYS A 235 6.84 9.90 -20.30
N VAL A 236 7.91 9.66 -21.05
CA VAL A 236 7.91 9.69 -22.52
C VAL A 236 7.02 8.59 -23.09
N LEU A 237 7.21 7.35 -22.65
CA LEU A 237 6.44 6.18 -23.11
C LEU A 237 4.95 6.29 -22.75
N SER A 238 4.64 6.82 -21.57
CA SER A 238 3.24 7.03 -21.16
C SER A 238 2.59 8.10 -22.03
N SER A 239 3.27 9.22 -22.24
CA SER A 239 2.75 10.31 -23.08
C SER A 239 2.61 9.91 -24.55
N ALA A 240 3.42 8.96 -25.03
CA ALA A 240 3.29 8.35 -26.35
C ALA A 240 2.14 7.32 -26.46
N GLY A 241 1.49 6.97 -25.34
CA GLY A 241 0.41 5.99 -25.29
C GLY A 241 0.87 4.53 -25.28
N MET A 242 2.17 4.26 -25.16
CA MET A 242 2.73 2.90 -25.20
C MET A 242 2.49 2.12 -23.90
N CYS A 243 2.38 2.82 -22.78
CA CYS A 243 2.05 2.23 -21.48
C CYS A 243 1.19 3.19 -20.65
N LYS A 244 0.46 2.63 -19.68
CA LYS A 244 -0.17 3.42 -18.62
C LYS A 244 0.70 3.35 -17.38
N THR A 245 0.93 4.46 -16.69
CA THR A 245 1.77 4.47 -15.48
C THR A 245 0.99 4.90 -14.25
N MET A 246 1.10 4.13 -13.17
CA MET A 246 0.54 4.44 -11.86
C MET A 246 1.67 4.67 -10.88
N VAL A 247 1.82 5.91 -10.44
CA VAL A 247 2.80 6.29 -9.41
C VAL A 247 2.12 6.22 -8.04
N ALA A 248 2.72 5.50 -7.10
CA ALA A 248 2.22 5.33 -5.75
C ALA A 248 3.33 5.59 -4.74
N ILE A 249 3.28 6.69 -3.99
CA ILE A 249 4.35 7.07 -3.05
C ILE A 249 3.79 7.22 -1.64
N ASP A 250 4.20 6.33 -0.73
CA ASP A 250 3.77 6.37 0.66
C ASP A 250 4.69 7.25 1.52
N GLY A 251 4.10 8.18 2.29
CA GLY A 251 4.82 9.11 3.15
C GLY A 251 5.64 10.15 2.39
N PHE A 252 5.10 10.66 1.28
CA PHE A 252 5.78 11.60 0.37
C PHE A 252 6.33 12.85 1.06
N ASN A 253 5.67 13.31 2.11
CA ASN A 253 6.11 14.44 2.92
C ASN A 253 7.50 14.25 3.56
N ALA A 254 8.05 13.03 3.62
CA ALA A 254 9.45 12.82 4.01
C ALA A 254 10.47 13.44 3.02
N PHE A 255 10.12 13.65 1.75
CA PHE A 255 11.01 14.35 0.81
C PHE A 255 11.10 15.86 1.08
N LEU A 256 10.14 16.41 1.83
CA LEU A 256 9.95 17.85 1.99
C LEU A 256 10.42 18.38 3.34
N VAL A 257 10.97 17.50 4.20
CA VAL A 257 11.54 17.93 5.48
C VAL A 257 12.77 18.80 5.26
N GLU A 258 12.98 19.81 6.11
CA GLU A 258 14.18 20.67 5.98
C GLU A 258 15.48 19.88 6.20
N LYS A 259 15.46 18.94 7.15
CA LYS A 259 16.61 18.13 7.53
C LYS A 259 16.18 16.70 7.82
N THR A 260 16.87 15.74 7.22
CA THR A 260 16.70 14.32 7.52
C THR A 260 17.34 13.97 8.87
N THR A 261 17.17 12.73 9.33
CA THR A 261 17.93 12.23 10.49
C THR A 261 19.33 11.75 10.09
N LEU A 262 19.65 11.74 8.79
CA LEU A 262 20.95 11.32 8.28
C LEU A 262 22.00 12.37 8.57
N GLN A 263 23.20 11.91 8.87
CA GLN A 263 24.32 12.75 9.23
C GLN A 263 25.45 12.54 8.22
N GLY A 264 25.94 13.64 7.66
CA GLY A 264 27.11 13.65 6.79
C GLY A 264 28.40 13.81 7.60
N LEU A 265 29.44 14.32 6.93
CA LEU A 265 30.69 14.70 7.58
C LEU A 265 30.41 15.70 8.72
N HIS A 266 31.14 15.56 9.84
CA HIS A 266 31.00 16.39 11.04
C HIS A 266 29.60 16.37 11.72
N LYS A 267 28.83 15.29 11.54
CA LYS A 267 27.50 15.10 12.17
C LYS A 267 26.44 16.13 11.76
N VAL A 268 26.64 16.82 10.64
CA VAL A 268 25.67 17.77 10.09
C VAL A 268 24.51 17.00 9.46
N ARG A 269 23.27 17.39 9.77
CA ARG A 269 22.09 16.75 9.17
C ARG A 269 21.96 17.09 7.69
N ILE A 270 21.70 16.06 6.89
CA ILE A 270 21.61 16.18 5.43
C ILE A 270 20.19 16.59 5.03
N PRO A 271 20.00 17.62 4.19
CA PRO A 271 18.69 17.94 3.63
C PRO A 271 18.31 16.92 2.53
N PRO A 272 17.01 16.56 2.36
CA PRO A 272 16.59 15.58 1.34
C PRO A 272 17.03 15.93 -0.08
N GLN A 273 17.10 17.22 -0.41
CA GLN A 273 17.51 17.70 -1.74
C GLN A 273 18.95 17.33 -2.09
N LYS A 274 19.79 17.04 -1.10
CA LYS A 274 21.18 16.59 -1.31
C LYS A 274 21.30 15.07 -1.46
N ILE A 275 20.20 14.34 -1.46
CA ILE A 275 20.16 12.89 -1.67
C ILE A 275 19.69 12.63 -3.09
N THR A 276 20.54 11.99 -3.90
CA THR A 276 20.33 11.77 -5.34
C THR A 276 19.01 11.07 -5.68
N ILE A 277 18.61 10.06 -4.90
CA ILE A 277 17.39 9.28 -5.14
C ILE A 277 16.10 10.12 -5.01
N VAL A 278 16.15 11.28 -4.34
CA VAL A 278 14.96 12.11 -4.09
C VAL A 278 14.47 12.80 -5.36
N LYS A 279 15.39 13.36 -6.14
CA LYS A 279 15.06 14.18 -7.32
C LYS A 279 14.19 13.43 -8.34
N PRO A 280 14.49 12.17 -8.74
CA PRO A 280 13.64 11.43 -9.67
C PRO A 280 12.18 11.27 -9.21
N PHE A 281 11.96 10.98 -7.92
CA PHE A 281 10.60 10.83 -7.37
C PHE A 281 9.88 12.15 -7.14
N MET A 282 10.62 13.25 -6.98
CA MET A 282 10.05 14.60 -6.98
C MET A 282 9.68 15.06 -8.39
N ASP A 283 10.41 14.60 -9.42
CA ASP A 283 10.11 14.96 -10.80
C ASP A 283 8.93 14.18 -11.40
N ILE A 284 8.80 12.88 -11.07
CA ILE A 284 7.72 12.04 -11.62
C ILE A 284 6.31 12.50 -11.23
N VAL A 285 6.18 13.23 -10.11
CA VAL A 285 4.90 13.78 -9.65
C VAL A 285 4.51 15.10 -10.33
N ASN A 286 5.34 15.65 -11.21
CA ASN A 286 4.98 16.81 -12.03
C ASN A 286 3.91 16.45 -13.08
N CYS A 287 3.07 17.42 -13.44
CA CYS A 287 2.00 17.25 -14.43
C CYS A 287 2.46 17.48 -15.89
N ASP A 288 3.73 17.20 -16.19
CA ASP A 288 4.35 17.40 -17.51
C ASP A 288 4.18 16.21 -18.46
N TRP A 289 3.42 15.18 -18.06
CA TRP A 289 3.19 13.96 -18.82
C TRP A 289 1.73 13.49 -18.76
N GLN A 290 1.37 12.52 -19.61
CA GLN A 290 0.00 12.03 -19.82
C GLN A 290 -0.10 10.51 -19.66
N ASN A 291 -1.32 9.96 -19.75
CA ASN A 291 -1.60 8.53 -19.67
C ASN A 291 -1.17 7.85 -18.36
N GLY A 292 -1.35 8.56 -17.25
CA GLY A 292 -1.02 8.03 -15.95
C GLY A 292 -1.74 8.73 -14.81
N VAL A 293 -1.50 8.21 -13.61
CA VAL A 293 -2.07 8.75 -12.36
C VAL A 293 -1.03 8.71 -11.25
N CYS A 294 -1.10 9.68 -10.36
CA CYS A 294 -0.25 9.77 -9.18
C CYS A 294 -1.09 9.65 -7.92
N ILE A 295 -0.76 8.71 -7.04
CA ILE A 295 -1.40 8.48 -5.76
C ILE A 295 -0.32 8.67 -4.69
N ILE A 296 -0.49 9.69 -3.87
CA ILE A 296 0.46 10.09 -2.86
C ILE A 296 -0.21 9.95 -1.50
N SER A 297 0.48 9.42 -0.50
CA SER A 297 0.01 9.51 0.88
C SER A 297 0.87 10.48 1.69
N LEU A 298 0.22 11.13 2.66
CA LEU A 298 0.87 11.94 3.67
C LEU A 298 0.86 11.21 5.00
N ASP A 299 2.00 11.18 5.67
CA ASP A 299 2.15 10.46 6.93
C ASP A 299 2.85 11.31 7.99
N LYS A 300 2.18 11.52 9.12
CA LYS A 300 2.74 12.22 10.29
C LYS A 300 3.94 11.46 10.86
N LEU A 301 3.99 10.13 10.74
CA LEU A 301 5.14 9.33 11.18
C LEU A 301 6.35 9.49 10.28
N ALA A 302 6.20 10.03 9.07
CA ALA A 302 7.29 10.27 8.15
C ALA A 302 8.18 11.44 8.60
N ILE A 303 7.61 12.43 9.30
CA ILE A 303 8.33 13.59 9.85
C ILE A 303 8.80 13.37 11.30
N PRO A 304 9.81 14.12 11.77
CA PRO A 304 10.16 14.17 13.19
C PRO A 304 8.99 14.64 14.07
N ARG A 305 8.90 14.07 15.28
CA ARG A 305 7.88 14.47 16.27
C ARG A 305 8.06 15.92 16.69
N GLY A 306 6.96 16.63 16.93
CA GLY A 306 6.94 18.01 17.42
C GLY A 306 6.96 19.10 16.35
N ILE A 307 7.04 18.75 15.06
CA ILE A 307 6.97 19.74 13.96
C ILE A 307 5.55 20.27 13.78
N THR A 308 4.57 19.37 13.70
CA THR A 308 3.17 19.75 13.59
C THR A 308 2.28 18.67 14.19
N ASP A 309 1.17 19.11 14.77
CA ASP A 309 0.11 18.20 15.21
C ASP A 309 -1.00 18.01 14.18
N SER A 310 -1.02 18.87 13.16
CA SER A 310 -2.01 18.81 12.09
C SER A 310 -1.70 17.70 11.09
N GLU A 311 -2.77 17.09 10.61
CA GLU A 311 -2.76 16.03 9.60
C GLU A 311 -3.16 16.56 8.21
N LEU A 312 -3.42 17.87 8.13
CA LEU A 312 -3.86 18.52 6.91
C LEU A 312 -2.69 18.60 5.90
N PRO A 313 -2.99 18.50 4.59
CA PRO A 313 -1.96 18.51 3.56
C PRO A 313 -1.02 19.71 3.63
N LEU A 314 -1.56 20.93 3.80
CA LEU A 314 -0.76 22.16 3.86
C LEU A 314 0.29 22.12 4.99
N ASN A 315 -0.06 21.55 6.14
CA ASN A 315 0.83 21.48 7.30
C ASN A 315 1.91 20.41 7.15
N LEU A 316 1.57 19.27 6.53
CA LEU A 316 2.51 18.16 6.34
C LEU A 316 3.46 18.39 5.15
N LEU A 317 2.98 19.04 4.10
CA LEU A 317 3.75 19.34 2.89
C LEU A 317 4.56 20.64 3.02
N GLY A 318 4.11 21.57 3.86
CA GLY A 318 4.58 22.95 3.85
C GLY A 318 4.21 23.67 2.55
N ARG A 319 4.69 24.92 2.39
CA ARG A 319 4.38 25.71 1.19
C ARG A 319 4.95 25.10 -0.08
N VAL A 320 6.23 24.74 -0.05
CA VAL A 320 6.96 24.18 -1.20
C VAL A 320 6.29 22.90 -1.73
N GLY A 321 5.94 21.98 -0.82
CA GLY A 321 5.30 20.74 -1.21
C GLY A 321 3.86 20.93 -1.68
N PHE A 322 3.13 21.89 -1.09
CA PHE A 322 1.78 22.20 -1.51
C PHE A 322 1.77 22.81 -2.91
N GLU A 323 2.64 23.79 -3.19
CA GLU A 323 2.80 24.42 -4.51
C GLU A 323 3.26 23.40 -5.57
N LEU A 324 4.15 22.48 -5.22
CA LEU A 324 4.57 21.39 -6.13
C LEU A 324 3.38 20.54 -6.56
N LEU A 325 2.47 20.21 -5.63
CA LEU A 325 1.35 19.32 -5.88
C LEU A 325 0.09 20.06 -6.37
N ASP A 326 0.03 21.38 -6.34
CA ASP A 326 -1.13 22.16 -6.78
C ASP A 326 -1.24 22.17 -8.32
N PRO A 327 -2.41 21.86 -8.92
CA PRO A 327 -3.63 21.30 -8.32
C PRO A 327 -3.55 19.78 -8.07
N PHE A 328 -4.21 19.34 -6.99
CA PHE A 328 -4.40 17.93 -6.65
C PHE A 328 -5.80 17.66 -6.07
N VAL A 329 -6.21 16.39 -6.06
CA VAL A 329 -7.45 15.91 -5.45
C VAL A 329 -7.15 15.39 -4.04
N PRO A 330 -7.54 16.13 -2.97
CA PRO A 330 -7.37 15.65 -1.60
C PRO A 330 -8.41 14.56 -1.29
N VAL A 331 -7.95 13.38 -0.89
CA VAL A 331 -8.83 12.26 -0.50
C VAL A 331 -8.57 11.94 0.97
N ARG A 332 -9.59 12.17 1.80
CA ARG A 332 -9.51 11.95 3.24
C ARG A 332 -9.74 10.47 3.57
N VAL A 333 -8.86 9.90 4.39
CA VAL A 333 -9.03 8.57 4.96
C VAL A 333 -9.36 8.70 6.43
N ASP A 334 -10.58 8.32 6.80
CA ASP A 334 -11.08 8.42 8.17
C ASP A 334 -10.94 7.11 8.95
N ASP A 335 -11.20 7.18 10.25
CA ASP A 335 -11.38 6.02 11.13
C ASP A 335 -12.51 5.11 10.60
N TYR A 336 -12.65 3.90 11.15
CA TYR A 336 -13.68 2.98 10.67
C TYR A 336 -15.10 3.53 10.87
N THR A 337 -15.96 3.29 9.87
CA THR A 337 -17.42 3.38 10.06
C THR A 337 -17.88 2.27 11.02
N GLU A 338 -19.12 2.38 11.51
CA GLU A 338 -19.72 1.30 12.33
C GLU A 338 -19.68 -0.04 11.60
N LYS A 339 -20.07 -0.06 10.32
CA LYS A 339 -20.06 -1.27 9.48
C LYS A 339 -18.65 -1.85 9.33
N GLU A 340 -17.66 -1.01 9.00
CA GLU A 340 -16.25 -1.41 8.86
C GLU A 340 -15.72 -1.97 10.20
N TYR A 341 -16.06 -1.33 11.32
CA TYR A 341 -15.65 -1.75 12.65
C TYR A 341 -16.17 -3.15 12.99
N TYR A 342 -17.47 -3.39 12.90
CA TYR A 342 -18.04 -4.70 13.24
C TYR A 342 -17.57 -5.79 12.27
N SER A 343 -17.42 -5.48 10.98
CA SER A 343 -16.85 -6.42 10.01
C SER A 343 -15.40 -6.83 10.38
N CYS A 344 -14.60 -5.89 10.89
CA CYS A 344 -13.25 -6.16 11.39
C CYS A 344 -13.25 -7.04 12.66
N ILE A 345 -14.18 -6.77 13.59
CA ILE A 345 -14.34 -7.59 14.80
C ILE A 345 -14.75 -9.02 14.42
N GLU A 346 -15.74 -9.20 13.55
CA GLU A 346 -16.15 -10.51 13.05
C GLU A 346 -15.00 -11.25 12.37
N TYR A 347 -14.21 -10.56 11.55
CA TYR A 347 -13.00 -11.12 10.95
C TYR A 347 -12.01 -11.64 12.00
N TYR A 348 -11.74 -10.86 13.05
CA TYR A 348 -10.86 -11.29 14.14
C TYR A 348 -11.44 -12.45 14.97
N LEU A 349 -12.75 -12.47 15.19
CA LEU A 349 -13.43 -13.59 15.88
C LEU A 349 -13.39 -14.87 15.05
N ASN A 350 -13.61 -14.77 13.74
CA ASN A 350 -13.49 -15.88 12.79
C ASN A 350 -12.08 -16.49 12.82
N ARG A 351 -11.06 -15.63 12.82
CA ARG A 351 -9.65 -16.04 12.93
C ARG A 351 -9.23 -16.50 14.32
N ARG A 352 -10.14 -16.52 15.30
CA ARG A 352 -9.86 -16.80 16.72
C ARG A 352 -8.71 -15.95 17.26
N TRP A 353 -8.59 -14.73 16.72
CA TRP A 353 -7.57 -13.77 17.09
C TRP A 353 -7.90 -13.11 18.42
N ILE A 354 -9.19 -12.85 18.66
CA ILE A 354 -9.70 -12.41 19.96
C ILE A 354 -10.24 -13.66 20.67
N GLN A 355 -9.60 -14.04 21.78
CA GLN A 355 -9.99 -15.22 22.55
C GLN A 355 -10.84 -14.85 23.77
N ASN A 356 -10.53 -13.75 24.43
CA ASN A 356 -11.28 -13.28 25.59
C ASN A 356 -12.57 -12.54 25.19
N ARG A 357 -13.72 -13.19 25.42
CA ARG A 357 -15.06 -12.71 25.03
C ARG A 357 -15.91 -12.40 26.25
N LYS A 358 -15.48 -11.44 27.06
CA LYS A 358 -16.35 -10.91 28.12
C LYS A 358 -17.52 -10.16 27.49
N ASP A 359 -18.67 -10.15 28.13
CA ASP A 359 -19.83 -9.39 27.65
C ASP A 359 -19.46 -7.90 27.51
N GLY A 360 -19.77 -7.31 26.35
CA GLY A 360 -19.46 -5.91 26.05
C GLY A 360 -18.01 -5.63 25.60
N PHE A 361 -17.19 -6.65 25.34
CA PHE A 361 -15.80 -6.46 24.91
C PHE A 361 -15.67 -5.62 23.63
N ASP A 362 -16.65 -5.73 22.72
CA ASP A 362 -16.70 -5.01 21.45
C ASP A 362 -16.96 -3.52 21.68
N GLU A 363 -17.92 -3.15 22.53
CA GLU A 363 -18.15 -1.74 22.88
C GLU A 363 -16.95 -1.12 23.62
N GLU A 364 -16.29 -1.87 24.51
CA GLU A 364 -15.04 -1.43 25.15
C GLU A 364 -13.92 -1.19 24.13
N LEU A 365 -13.70 -2.14 23.21
CA LEU A 365 -12.71 -2.03 22.14
C LEU A 365 -13.01 -0.84 21.22
N LYS A 366 -14.28 -0.62 20.89
CA LYS A 366 -14.73 0.50 20.08
C LYS A 366 -14.42 1.83 20.75
N PHE A 367 -14.70 1.94 22.05
CA PHE A 367 -14.40 3.14 22.85
C PHE A 367 -12.88 3.39 22.95
N LEU A 368 -12.10 2.37 23.31
CA LEU A 368 -10.65 2.49 23.49
C LEU A 368 -9.89 2.78 22.18
N SER A 369 -10.30 2.11 21.10
CA SER A 369 -9.69 2.34 19.78
C SER A 369 -10.18 3.63 19.12
N ALA A 370 -11.33 4.16 19.55
CA ALA A 370 -12.08 5.19 18.84
C ALA A 370 -12.29 4.85 17.34
N LYS A 371 -12.48 3.56 17.04
CA LYS A 371 -12.57 2.98 15.68
C LYS A 371 -11.34 3.23 14.79
N ASN A 372 -10.20 3.60 15.37
CA ASN A 372 -8.96 3.72 14.61
C ASN A 372 -8.41 2.33 14.26
N PRO A 373 -8.20 2.01 12.97
CA PRO A 373 -7.78 0.68 12.50
C PRO A 373 -6.50 0.16 13.16
N PHE A 374 -5.47 1.01 13.24
CA PHE A 374 -4.18 0.61 13.80
C PHE A 374 -4.26 0.38 15.32
N LYS A 375 -4.91 1.29 16.06
CA LYS A 375 -5.12 1.12 17.50
C LYS A 375 -5.94 -0.13 17.80
N LEU A 376 -6.99 -0.39 17.03
CA LEU A 376 -7.80 -1.60 17.17
C LEU A 376 -6.96 -2.86 16.96
N MET A 377 -6.15 -2.91 15.89
CA MET A 377 -5.24 -4.03 15.63
C MET A 377 -4.25 -4.25 16.78
N GLN A 378 -3.72 -3.18 17.38
CA GLN A 378 -2.82 -3.26 18.54
C GLN A 378 -3.53 -3.81 19.78
N LEU A 379 -4.71 -3.28 20.11
CA LEU A 379 -5.49 -3.72 21.26
C LEU A 379 -5.87 -5.20 21.13
N CYS A 380 -6.33 -5.63 19.95
CA CYS A 380 -6.73 -7.01 19.72
C CYS A 380 -5.55 -8.00 19.66
N SER A 381 -4.31 -7.53 19.51
CA SER A 381 -3.14 -8.43 19.41
C SER A 381 -2.80 -9.16 20.70
N SER A 382 -3.34 -8.72 21.84
CA SER A 382 -3.07 -9.26 23.18
C SER A 382 -4.29 -9.88 23.87
N LEU A 383 -5.40 -10.12 23.17
CA LEU A 383 -6.71 -10.47 23.76
C LEU A 383 -7.16 -11.92 23.53
#